data_AF-A0A847BR26-F1
#
_entry.id   AF-A0A847BR26-F1
#
_cell.length_a   1.000
_cell.length_b   1.000
_cell.length_c   1.000
_cell.angle_alpha   90.00
_cell.angle_beta   90.00
_cell.angle_gamma   90.00
#
_symmetry.space_group_name_H-M   'P 1'
#
loop_
_entity.id
_entity.type
_entity.pdbx_description
1 polymer ?
#
loop_
_entity_poly.entity_id
_entity_poly.type
_entity_poly.pdbx_seq_one_letter_code
_entity_poly.pdbx_strand_id
1 'polypeptide(L)'
;MIRTFLTKKHIHRILLFCLVFILANVSLACNKETSSITEIHIYTRDAASGTRQGFETEIGLNGGLSDQASEVASNGEMINRISRDLNGIGYVSLVSILKEDNLRALPYNGIEPSVEAAISGEYTLTRPFSYTTRAAGDYDSDEKEQLIRAFVVF
;
A
#
# COMPACT_ATOMS: atom_id res chain seq x y z
N MET A 1 10.82 -60.87 28.57
CA MET A 1 9.86 -60.67 27.47
C MET A 1 8.54 -60.18 28.06
N ILE A 2 8.39 -58.87 28.29
CA ILE A 2 7.20 -58.28 28.91
C ILE A 2 6.16 -58.04 27.81
N ARG A 3 5.11 -58.86 27.76
CA ARG A 3 3.93 -58.62 26.92
C ARG A 3 2.98 -57.70 27.68
N THR A 4 3.04 -56.40 27.38
CA THR A 4 2.10 -55.42 27.91
C THR A 4 0.74 -55.63 27.24
N PHE A 5 -0.26 -56.12 28.00
CA PHE A 5 -1.63 -56.29 27.51
C PHE A 5 -2.36 -54.94 27.47
N LEU A 6 -2.28 -54.24 26.33
CA LEU A 6 -3.22 -53.15 26.04
C LEU A 6 -4.57 -53.77 25.65
N THR A 7 -5.54 -53.69 26.56
CA THR A 7 -6.91 -54.11 26.26
C THR A 7 -7.62 -53.06 25.38
N LYS A 8 -8.62 -53.48 24.61
CA LYS A 8 -9.42 -52.59 23.73
C LYS A 8 -10.01 -51.37 24.47
N LYS A 9 -10.33 -51.56 25.76
CA LYS A 9 -10.80 -50.51 26.68
C LYS A 9 -9.71 -49.48 27.02
N HIS A 10 -8.45 -49.88 27.08
CA HIS A 10 -7.31 -48.97 27.32
C HIS A 10 -6.98 -48.18 26.05
N ILE A 11 -7.04 -48.82 24.88
CA ILE A 11 -6.87 -48.15 23.58
C ILE A 11 -7.94 -47.08 23.39
N HIS A 12 -9.21 -47.37 23.69
CA HIS A 12 -10.29 -46.39 23.57
C HIS A 12 -10.13 -45.19 24.53
N ARG A 13 -9.67 -45.44 25.77
CA ARG A 13 -9.39 -44.37 26.73
C ARG A 13 -8.19 -43.51 26.32
N ILE A 14 -7.14 -44.11 25.75
CA ILE A 14 -5.98 -43.39 25.23
C ILE A 14 -6.39 -42.55 24.00
N LEU A 15 -7.16 -43.11 23.06
CA LEU A 15 -7.67 -42.37 21.90
C LEU A 15 -8.60 -41.21 22.28
N LEU A 16 -9.48 -41.42 23.26
CA LEU A 16 -10.35 -40.35 23.78
C LEU A 16 -9.53 -39.24 24.45
N PHE A 17 -8.47 -39.60 25.18
CA PHE A 17 -7.58 -38.63 25.83
C PHE A 17 -6.75 -37.84 24.79
N CYS A 18 -6.25 -38.50 23.74
CA CYS A 18 -5.57 -37.83 22.63
C CYS A 18 -6.50 -36.90 21.85
N LEU A 19 -7.75 -37.31 21.59
CA LEU A 19 -8.74 -36.46 20.91
C LEU A 19 -9.09 -35.20 21.71
N VAL A 20 -9.26 -35.34 23.04
CA VAL A 20 -9.51 -34.19 23.93
C VAL A 20 -8.29 -33.27 23.99
N PHE A 21 -7.06 -33.81 24.00
CA PHE A 21 -5.84 -33.01 23.94
C PHE A 21 -5.70 -32.27 22.61
N ILE A 22 -6.03 -32.89 21.48
CA ILE A 22 -5.99 -32.24 20.16
C ILE A 22 -7.04 -31.12 20.09
N LEU A 23 -8.27 -31.37 20.56
CA LEU A 23 -9.34 -30.36 20.57
C LEU A 23 -9.05 -29.19 21.52
N ALA A 24 -8.41 -29.43 22.67
CA ALA A 24 -8.00 -28.37 23.60
C ALA A 24 -6.92 -27.45 23.01
N ASN A 25 -6.05 -27.97 22.14
CA ASN A 25 -4.99 -27.17 21.50
C ASN A 25 -5.46 -26.44 20.22
N VAL A 26 -6.59 -26.84 19.62
CA VAL A 26 -7.19 -26.12 18.47
C VAL A 26 -7.84 -24.79 18.90
N SER A 27 -8.14 -24.61 20.19
CA SER A 27 -8.79 -23.40 20.72
C SER A 27 -7.83 -22.21 20.93
N LEU A 28 -6.51 -22.39 20.75
CA LEU A 28 -5.53 -21.30 20.88
C LEU A 28 -5.06 -20.72 19.53
N ALA A 29 -5.48 -21.30 18.40
CA ALA A 29 -4.97 -20.93 17.08
C ALA A 29 -5.85 -19.90 16.33
N CYS A 30 -6.86 -19.31 16.99
CA CYS A 30 -7.70 -18.29 16.36
C CYS A 30 -7.86 -17.04 17.23
N ASN A 31 -6.75 -16.51 17.74
CA ASN A 31 -6.68 -15.07 18.01
C ASN A 31 -6.24 -14.37 16.72
N LYS A 32 -7.18 -14.22 15.79
CA LYS A 32 -7.08 -13.12 14.83
C LYS A 32 -7.29 -11.87 15.69
N GLU A 33 -6.19 -11.26 16.12
CA GLU A 33 -6.26 -9.95 16.77
C GLU A 33 -7.06 -9.04 15.83
N THR A 34 -8.29 -8.77 16.23
CA THR A 34 -9.10 -7.77 15.58
C THR A 34 -8.53 -6.48 16.11
N SER A 35 -7.45 -5.99 15.48
CA SER A 35 -6.88 -4.69 15.78
C SER A 35 -8.02 -3.68 15.73
N SER A 36 -8.39 -3.17 16.91
CA SER A 36 -9.47 -2.20 17.02
C SER A 36 -9.01 -0.93 16.30
N ILE A 37 -9.63 -0.61 15.16
CA ILE A 37 -9.48 0.68 14.48
C ILE A 37 -10.01 1.73 15.46
N THR A 38 -9.12 2.37 16.19
CA THR A 38 -9.48 3.37 17.22
C THR A 38 -9.14 4.77 16.76
N GLU A 39 -8.09 4.92 15.96
CA GLU A 39 -7.66 6.20 15.38
C GLU A 39 -7.02 5.96 14.00
N ILE A 40 -7.39 6.76 12.99
CA ILE A 40 -6.75 6.74 11.66
C ILE A 40 -5.62 7.75 11.67
N HIS A 41 -4.40 7.29 11.42
CA HIS A 41 -3.26 8.18 11.26
C HIS A 41 -3.20 8.66 9.82
N ILE A 42 -3.42 9.95 9.62
CA ILE A 42 -3.43 10.58 8.30
C ILE A 42 -2.01 11.01 7.96
N TYR A 43 -1.51 10.60 6.81
CA TYR A 43 -0.23 11.04 6.27
C TYR A 43 -0.44 11.87 5.02
N THR A 44 0.31 12.96 4.92
CA THR A 44 0.32 13.84 3.74
C THR A 44 1.76 14.13 3.30
N ARG A 45 1.92 14.75 2.14
CA ARG A 45 3.22 15.20 1.63
C ARG A 45 3.44 16.68 1.95
N ASP A 46 4.69 17.10 1.95
CA ASP A 46 5.07 18.52 2.02
C ASP A 46 4.36 19.35 0.92
N ALA A 47 4.26 20.67 1.14
CA ALA A 47 3.58 21.59 0.23
C ALA A 47 4.25 21.73 -1.16
N ALA A 48 5.52 21.36 -1.31
CA ALA A 48 6.22 21.37 -2.60
C ALA A 48 5.96 20.10 -3.42
N SER A 49 5.25 19.12 -2.86
CA SER A 49 4.96 17.85 -3.52
C SER A 49 3.93 18.02 -4.62
N GLY A 50 4.36 17.77 -5.86
CA GLY A 50 3.42 17.59 -6.96
C GLY A 50 2.37 16.51 -6.64
N THR A 51 2.75 15.41 -5.97
CA THR A 51 1.81 14.34 -5.52
C THR A 51 0.67 14.91 -4.69
N ARG A 52 0.96 15.78 -3.71
CA ARG A 52 -0.05 16.46 -2.92
C ARG A 52 -0.97 17.31 -3.78
N GLN A 53 -0.38 18.18 -4.59
CA GLN A 53 -1.14 19.11 -5.42
C GLN A 53 -2.17 18.37 -6.28
N GLY A 54 -1.75 17.32 -7.00
CA GLY A 54 -2.69 16.56 -7.82
C GLY A 54 -3.71 15.76 -7.00
N PHE A 55 -3.32 15.15 -5.87
CA PHE A 55 -4.30 14.47 -5.01
C PHE A 55 -5.39 15.44 -4.53
N GLU A 56 -5.00 16.60 -3.98
CA GLU A 56 -5.94 17.59 -3.48
C GLU A 56 -6.83 18.18 -4.60
N THR A 57 -6.28 18.36 -5.80
CA THR A 57 -7.02 18.89 -6.95
C THR A 57 -8.06 17.88 -7.44
N GLU A 58 -7.65 16.64 -7.72
CA GLU A 58 -8.52 15.64 -8.33
C GLU A 58 -9.59 15.11 -7.35
N ILE A 59 -9.30 15.10 -6.04
CA ILE A 59 -10.27 14.69 -5.02
C ILE A 59 -11.10 15.88 -4.48
N GLY A 60 -10.79 17.11 -4.92
CA GLY A 60 -11.57 18.32 -4.59
C GLY A 60 -11.35 18.88 -3.18
N LEU A 61 -10.21 18.60 -2.53
CA LEU A 61 -9.90 19.13 -1.21
C LEU A 61 -9.48 20.60 -1.23
N ASN A 62 -8.83 21.07 -2.30
CA ASN A 62 -8.42 22.47 -2.47
C ASN A 62 -7.72 23.08 -1.22
N GLY A 63 -6.72 22.38 -0.66
CA GLY A 63 -6.05 22.78 0.58
C GLY A 63 -6.74 22.36 1.88
N GLY A 64 -7.92 21.73 1.81
CA GLY A 64 -8.69 21.22 2.94
C GLY A 64 -8.18 19.90 3.53
N LEU A 65 -6.86 19.69 3.57
CA LEU A 65 -6.31 18.55 4.30
C LEU A 65 -6.57 18.68 5.81
N SER A 66 -6.69 17.55 6.49
CA SER A 66 -6.84 17.52 7.94
C SER A 66 -5.62 18.13 8.64
N ASP A 67 -5.86 18.99 9.63
CA ASP A 67 -4.81 19.51 10.52
C ASP A 67 -4.11 18.41 11.35
N GLN A 68 -4.69 17.20 11.38
CA GLN A 68 -4.10 16.03 12.04
C GLN A 68 -3.16 15.24 11.11
N ALA A 69 -3.00 15.67 9.85
CA ALA A 69 -2.13 14.97 8.91
C ALA A 69 -0.65 15.17 9.26
N SER A 70 0.08 14.06 9.36
CA SER A 70 1.54 14.06 9.50
C SER A 70 2.20 14.20 8.13
N GLU A 71 3.03 15.22 7.94
CA GLU A 71 3.77 15.42 6.69
C GLU A 71 4.97 14.45 6.58
N VAL A 72 5.19 13.90 5.37
CA VAL A 72 6.38 13.11 5.01
C VAL A 72 7.02 13.65 3.72
N ALA A 73 8.35 13.52 3.59
CA ALA A 73 9.13 14.25 2.60
C ALA A 73 9.16 13.60 1.22
N SER A 74 8.74 12.34 1.07
CA SER A 74 8.79 11.63 -0.21
C SER A 74 7.72 10.54 -0.35
N ASN A 75 7.47 10.08 -1.58
CA ASN A 75 6.61 8.90 -1.81
C ASN A 75 7.22 7.64 -1.16
N GLY A 76 8.55 7.50 -1.16
CA GLY A 76 9.23 6.38 -0.51
C GLY A 76 9.06 6.41 1.02
N GLU A 77 9.10 7.59 1.62
CA GLU A 77 8.82 7.75 3.06
C GLU A 77 7.35 7.47 3.38
N MET A 78 6.41 7.95 2.55
CA MET A 78 4.99 7.64 2.67
C MET A 78 4.73 6.13 2.70
N ILE A 79 5.28 5.38 1.72
CA ILE A 79 5.20 3.93 1.65
C ILE A 79 5.77 3.29 2.92
N ASN A 80 6.96 3.72 3.33
CA ASN A 80 7.62 3.21 4.53
C ASN A 80 6.80 3.46 5.80
N ARG A 81 6.11 4.59 5.90
CA ARG A 81 5.35 4.95 7.10
C ARG A 81 4.04 4.17 7.17
N ILE A 82 3.30 4.11 6.07
CA ILE A 82 2.03 3.37 5.98
C ILE A 82 2.26 1.86 6.13
N SER A 83 3.29 1.29 5.50
CA SER A 83 3.59 -0.15 5.62
C SER A 83 3.87 -0.63 7.05
N ARG A 84 4.21 0.29 7.98
CA ARG A 84 4.47 0.02 9.39
C ARG A 84 3.34 0.47 10.31
N ASP A 85 2.26 1.02 9.75
CA ASP A 85 1.15 1.60 10.48
C ASP A 85 -0.17 1.01 9.98
N LEU A 86 -0.69 0.03 10.72
CA LEU A 86 -1.94 -0.67 10.36
C LEU A 86 -3.16 0.26 10.23
N ASN A 87 -3.12 1.43 10.88
CA ASN A 87 -4.17 2.44 10.81
C ASN A 87 -3.78 3.65 9.95
N GLY A 88 -2.66 3.57 9.24
CA GLY A 88 -2.14 4.64 8.41
C GLY A 88 -2.88 4.75 7.08
N ILE A 89 -3.22 5.98 6.69
CA ILE A 89 -3.74 6.30 5.35
C ILE A 89 -2.95 7.44 4.73
N GLY A 90 -2.71 7.35 3.42
CA GLY A 90 -2.10 8.41 2.64
C GLY A 90 -2.23 8.11 1.15
N TYR A 91 -1.49 8.85 0.33
CA TYR A 91 -1.58 8.76 -1.12
C TYR A 91 -0.18 8.77 -1.75
N VAL A 92 -0.03 8.03 -2.84
CA VAL A 92 1.18 7.97 -3.66
C VAL A 92 0.80 7.75 -5.12
N SER A 93 1.73 8.02 -6.04
CA SER A 93 1.54 7.70 -7.45
C SER A 93 1.39 6.19 -7.64
N LEU A 94 0.51 5.77 -8.57
CA LEU A 94 0.24 4.36 -8.89
C LEU A 94 1.51 3.51 -9.02
N VAL A 95 2.50 4.00 -9.78
CA VAL A 95 3.76 3.27 -10.01
C VAL A 95 4.54 2.95 -8.74
N SER A 96 4.33 3.70 -7.65
CA SER A 96 5.04 3.50 -6.39
C SER A 96 4.51 2.30 -5.59
N ILE A 97 3.30 1.82 -5.86
CA ILE A 97 2.69 0.69 -5.13
C ILE A 97 2.67 -0.62 -5.92
N LEU A 98 2.99 -0.60 -7.22
CA LEU A 98 2.97 -1.80 -8.09
C LEU A 98 3.91 -2.93 -7.63
N LYS A 99 4.81 -2.67 -6.67
CA LYS A 99 5.79 -3.63 -6.14
C LYS A 99 5.67 -3.85 -4.63
N GLU A 100 4.66 -3.28 -3.98
CA GLU A 100 4.53 -3.28 -2.52
C GLU A 100 3.38 -4.21 -2.09
N ASP A 101 3.71 -5.44 -1.68
CA ASP A 101 2.71 -6.44 -1.27
C ASP A 101 2.00 -6.12 0.06
N ASN A 102 2.58 -5.22 0.86
CA ASN A 102 2.11 -4.85 2.20
C ASN A 102 1.26 -3.58 2.21
N LEU A 103 0.98 -3.00 1.05
CA LEU A 103 0.09 -1.85 0.92
C LEU A 103 -1.19 -2.28 0.21
N ARG A 104 -2.32 -1.77 0.72
CA ARG A 104 -3.61 -1.97 0.08
C ARG A 104 -4.07 -0.66 -0.55
N ALA A 105 -4.10 -0.64 -1.88
CA ALA A 105 -4.70 0.46 -2.61
C ALA A 105 -6.22 0.47 -2.40
N LEU A 106 -6.83 1.65 -2.46
CA LEU A 106 -8.28 1.82 -2.31
C LEU A 106 -8.91 2.15 -3.67
N PRO A 107 -10.07 1.57 -4.00
CA PRO A 107 -10.81 1.97 -5.19
C PRO A 107 -11.30 3.40 -5.04
N TYR A 108 -11.30 4.14 -6.15
CA TYR A 108 -11.85 5.48 -6.24
C TYR A 108 -13.06 5.45 -7.18
N ASN A 109 -14.22 5.93 -6.71
CA ASN A 109 -15.49 5.84 -7.43
C ASN A 109 -15.81 4.42 -7.94
N GLY A 110 -15.41 3.39 -7.18
CA GLY A 110 -15.64 1.98 -7.51
C GLY A 110 -14.66 1.39 -8.53
N ILE A 111 -13.67 2.14 -8.99
CA ILE A 111 -12.64 1.67 -9.92
C ILE A 111 -11.36 1.38 -9.14
N GLU A 112 -10.79 0.20 -9.34
CA GLU A 112 -9.49 -0.16 -8.76
C GLU A 112 -8.35 0.56 -9.51
N PRO A 113 -7.30 1.02 -8.80
CA PRO A 113 -6.17 1.68 -9.44
C PRO A 113 -5.34 0.67 -10.24
N SER A 114 -5.29 0.82 -11.56
CA SER A 114 -4.41 0.05 -12.44
C SER A 114 -3.85 0.90 -13.59
N VAL A 115 -2.82 0.40 -14.27
CA VAL A 115 -2.24 1.09 -15.42
C VAL A 115 -3.27 1.19 -16.54
N GLU A 116 -4.05 0.14 -16.75
CA GLU A 116 -5.10 0.07 -17.76
C GLU A 116 -6.22 1.08 -17.45
N ALA A 117 -6.69 1.13 -16.21
CA ALA A 117 -7.74 2.06 -15.79
C ALA A 117 -7.27 3.52 -15.81
N ALA A 118 -5.99 3.77 -15.55
CA ALA A 118 -5.39 5.10 -15.69
C ALA A 118 -5.29 5.52 -17.17
N ILE A 119 -4.89 4.60 -18.06
CA ILE A 119 -4.78 4.88 -19.51
C ILE A 119 -6.15 5.06 -20.16
N SER A 120 -7.16 4.29 -19.75
CA SER A 120 -8.53 4.41 -20.28
C SER A 120 -9.25 5.66 -19.78
N GLY A 121 -8.80 6.26 -18.68
CA GLY A 121 -9.45 7.40 -18.02
C GLY A 121 -10.59 7.01 -17.07
N GLU A 122 -10.83 5.72 -16.86
CA GLU A 122 -11.84 5.25 -15.90
C GLU A 122 -11.42 5.54 -14.46
N TYR A 123 -10.13 5.42 -14.14
CA TYR A 123 -9.60 5.87 -12.87
C TYR A 123 -9.35 7.37 -12.91
N THR A 124 -10.33 8.13 -12.42
CA THR A 124 -10.37 9.60 -12.52
C THR A 124 -9.42 10.33 -11.57
N LEU A 125 -8.86 9.66 -10.55
CA LEU A 125 -7.82 10.22 -9.70
C LEU A 125 -6.44 10.08 -10.37
N THR A 126 -6.29 10.67 -11.54
CA THR A 126 -5.09 10.65 -12.38
C THR A 126 -4.67 12.05 -12.78
N ARG A 127 -3.40 12.20 -13.15
CA ARG A 127 -2.86 13.45 -13.69
C ARG A 127 -1.71 13.18 -14.66
N PRO A 128 -1.40 14.10 -15.58
CA PRO A 128 -0.20 13.97 -16.40
C PRO A 128 1.08 14.02 -15.55
N PHE A 129 2.10 13.29 -15.99
CA PHE A 129 3.47 13.48 -15.54
C PHE A 129 4.20 14.34 -16.58
N SER A 130 4.56 15.56 -16.21
CA SER A 130 5.11 16.55 -17.14
C SER A 130 6.62 16.69 -16.97
N TYR A 131 7.32 16.79 -18.10
CA TYR A 131 8.72 17.21 -18.16
C TYR A 131 8.79 18.71 -18.42
N THR A 132 9.76 19.39 -17.82
CA THR A 132 10.10 20.78 -18.14
C THR A 132 11.51 20.82 -18.72
N THR A 133 11.65 21.43 -19.88
CA THR A 133 12.93 21.60 -20.58
C THR A 133 13.18 23.07 -20.88
N ARG A 134 14.42 23.41 -21.22
CA ARG A 134 14.75 24.78 -21.65
C ARG A 134 14.15 25.07 -23.02
N ALA A 135 13.91 26.35 -23.30
CA ALA A 135 13.44 26.79 -24.60
C ALA A 135 14.43 26.42 -25.70
N ALA A 136 13.95 26.23 -26.93
CA ALA A 136 14.81 25.96 -28.07
C ALA A 136 15.88 27.06 -28.22
N GLY A 137 17.15 26.68 -28.37
CA GLY A 137 18.28 27.62 -28.42
C GLY A 137 18.74 28.18 -27.07
N ASP A 138 18.07 27.88 -25.95
CA ASP A 138 18.53 28.19 -24.59
C ASP A 138 19.26 26.97 -24.00
N TYR A 139 20.30 26.47 -24.65
CA TYR A 139 21.12 25.37 -24.14
C TYR A 139 22.60 25.73 -24.21
N ASP A 140 23.39 25.14 -23.31
CA ASP A 140 24.85 25.37 -23.26
C ASP A 140 25.58 24.84 -24.52
N SER A 141 24.95 23.94 -25.28
CA SER A 141 25.43 23.43 -26.56
C SER A 141 24.31 22.79 -27.39
N ASP A 142 24.49 22.76 -28.72
CA ASP A 142 23.59 22.08 -29.66
C ASP A 142 23.47 20.58 -29.37
N GLU A 143 24.58 19.95 -28.97
CA GLU A 143 24.63 18.53 -28.60
C GLU A 143 23.71 18.26 -27.39
N LYS A 144 23.77 19.11 -26.36
CA LYS A 144 22.92 18.98 -25.17
C LYS A 144 21.45 19.15 -25.51
N GLU A 145 21.11 20.13 -26.37
CA GLU A 145 19.73 20.30 -26.84
C GLU A 145 19.24 19.04 -27.58
N GLN A 146 20.05 18.49 -28.50
CA GLN A 146 19.70 17.30 -29.26
C GLN A 146 19.51 16.07 -28.36
N LEU A 147 20.36 15.87 -27.36
CA LEU A 147 20.25 14.77 -26.40
C LEU A 147 18.98 14.88 -25.55
N ILE A 148 18.64 16.08 -25.05
CA ILE A 148 17.42 16.29 -24.28
C ILE A 148 16.18 16.08 -25.17
N ARG A 149 16.19 16.59 -26.40
CA ARG A 149 15.10 16.35 -27.36
C ARG A 149 14.93 14.86 -27.66
N ALA A 150 16.03 14.15 -27.90
CA ALA A 150 16.02 12.71 -28.13
C ALA A 150 15.47 11.93 -26.92
N PHE A 151 15.83 12.32 -25.70
CA PHE A 151 15.31 11.72 -24.47
C PHE A 151 13.80 11.92 -24.31
N VAL A 152 13.28 13.11 -24.62
CA VAL A 152 11.85 13.41 -24.46
C VAL A 152 10.97 12.66 -25.47
N VAL A 153 11.49 12.35 -26.65
CA VAL A 153 10.73 11.62 -27.71
C VAL A 153 10.94 10.10 -27.66
N PHE A 154 11.82 9.60 -26.80
CA PHE A 154 12.07 8.17 -26.59
C PHE A 154 11.02 7.55 -25.66
#